data_AF-A0AAP7TBW0-F1
#
_entry.id   AF-A0AAP7TBW0-F1
#
_cell.length_a   1.000
_cell.length_b   1.000
_cell.length_c   1.000
_cell.angle_alpha   90.00
_cell.angle_beta   90.00
_cell.angle_gamma   90.00
#
_symmetry.space_group_name_H-M   'P 1'
#
loop_
_entity.id
_entity.type
_entity.pdbx_description
1 polymer ?
#
loop_
_entity_poly.entity_id
_entity_poly.type
_entity_poly.pdbx_seq_one_letter_code
_entity_poly.pdbx_strand_id
1 'polypeptide(L)'
;MEKIEVLENDGQHLFLKPLLNASTLLITFQGETEALTVSINGQGEMRKTAASKEKSNLTFYGNQTEIIHLLHGDVSLQKLIQSGKLKVKGSFRALLKLEAILWLTNGFFQAVSKRP
;
A
#
# COMPACT_ATOMS: atom_id res chain seq x y z
N MET A 1 -0.61 -17.32 -13.52
CA MET A 1 -0.59 -15.93 -13.05
C MET A 1 -1.77 -15.78 -12.10
N GLU A 2 -1.53 -15.77 -10.80
CA GLU A 2 -2.61 -15.61 -9.82
C GLU A 2 -3.21 -14.21 -9.94
N LYS A 3 -4.49 -14.18 -10.31
CA LYS A 3 -5.32 -12.99 -10.35
C LYS A 3 -5.75 -12.73 -8.91
N ILE A 4 -4.99 -11.91 -8.18
CA ILE A 4 -5.41 -11.46 -6.85
C ILE A 4 -6.56 -10.48 -7.08
N GLU A 5 -7.79 -10.97 -6.93
CA GLU A 5 -8.99 -10.14 -6.87
C GLU A 5 -8.93 -9.36 -5.55
N VAL A 6 -8.46 -8.12 -5.65
CA VAL A 6 -8.68 -7.11 -4.62
C VAL A 6 -10.20 -6.98 -4.52
N LEU A 7 -10.79 -7.34 -3.38
CA LEU A 7 -12.22 -7.16 -3.16
C LEU A 7 -12.53 -5.67 -3.26
N GLU A 8 -13.15 -5.28 -4.37
CA GLU A 8 -13.84 -4.01 -4.48
C GLU A 8 -15.05 -4.07 -3.54
N ASN A 9 -14.88 -3.56 -2.33
CA ASN A 9 -16.02 -3.17 -1.53
C ASN A 9 -16.47 -1.83 -2.12
N ASP A 10 -17.52 -1.82 -2.93
CA ASP A 10 -18.02 -0.64 -3.66
C ASP A 10 -18.12 0.63 -2.79
N GLY A 11 -18.37 0.48 -1.49
CA GLY A 11 -18.38 1.59 -0.53
C GLY A 11 -17.01 2.21 -0.25
N GLN A 12 -15.92 1.44 -0.26
CA GLN A 12 -14.56 1.92 0.02
C GLN A 12 -14.03 2.83 -1.09
N HIS A 13 -14.38 2.56 -2.36
CA HIS A 13 -13.95 3.39 -3.50
C HIS A 13 -14.46 4.84 -3.40
N LEU A 14 -15.66 5.05 -2.86
CA LEU A 14 -16.25 6.38 -2.67
C LEU A 14 -15.44 7.25 -1.70
N PHE A 15 -14.93 6.66 -0.61
CA PHE A 15 -14.13 7.38 0.39
C PHE A 15 -12.70 7.66 -0.07
N LEU A 16 -12.16 6.85 -0.99
CA LEU A 16 -10.82 7.05 -1.53
C LEU A 16 -10.78 8.11 -2.64
N LYS A 17 -11.86 8.28 -3.40
CA LYS A 17 -11.91 9.20 -4.55
C LYS A 17 -11.38 10.62 -4.27
N PRO A 18 -11.63 11.27 -3.11
CA PRO A 18 -11.06 12.58 -2.79
C PRO A 18 -9.53 12.57 -2.56
N LEU A 19 -9.00 11.43 -2.11
CA LEU A 19 -7.56 11.24 -1.89
C LEU A 19 -6.83 10.90 -3.19
N LEU A 20 -7.53 10.29 -4.14
CA LEU A 20 -7.00 9.90 -5.43
C LEU A 20 -7.03 11.08 -6.40
N ASN A 21 -5.98 11.19 -7.21
CA ASN A 21 -5.84 12.22 -8.24
C ASN A 21 -5.65 11.54 -9.59
N ALA A 22 -5.67 12.31 -10.68
CA ALA A 22 -5.47 11.76 -12.02
C ALA A 22 -4.13 11.01 -12.19
N SER A 23 -3.12 11.33 -11.37
CA SER A 23 -1.84 10.63 -11.39
C SER A 23 -1.83 9.41 -10.45
N THR A 24 -1.35 8.29 -10.99
CA THR A 24 -1.14 7.04 -10.26
C THR A 24 -0.16 7.23 -9.10
N LEU A 25 -0.54 6.72 -7.93
CA LEU A 25 0.35 6.57 -6.78
C LEU A 25 1.14 5.27 -6.93
N LEU A 26 2.46 5.38 -7.13
CA LEU A 26 3.38 4.26 -7.26
C LEU A 26 4.25 4.12 -6.02
N ILE A 27 4.14 3.00 -5.32
CA ILE A 27 4.81 2.73 -4.05
C ILE A 27 5.63 1.46 -4.19
N THR A 28 6.93 1.55 -3.92
CA THR A 28 7.80 0.37 -3.87
C THR A 28 8.10 0.01 -2.43
N PHE A 29 7.94 -1.28 -2.11
CA PHE A 29 8.37 -1.85 -0.84
C PHE A 29 9.58 -2.73 -1.12
N GLN A 30 10.72 -2.36 -0.55
CA GLN A 30 11.98 -3.06 -0.69
C GLN A 30 12.30 -3.76 0.63
N GLY A 31 11.97 -5.05 0.67
CA GLY A 31 12.34 -5.94 1.76
C GLY A 31 13.76 -6.48 1.61
N GLU A 32 14.14 -7.35 2.53
CA GLU A 32 15.46 -7.98 2.56
C GLU A 32 15.66 -8.96 1.39
N THR A 33 14.61 -9.68 1.01
CA THR A 33 14.66 -10.76 0.01
C THR A 33 14.01 -10.38 -1.31
N GLU A 34 12.97 -9.56 -1.29
CA GLU A 34 12.22 -9.19 -2.48
C GLU A 34 11.79 -7.72 -2.45
N ALA A 35 11.47 -7.22 -3.63
CA ALA A 35 10.88 -5.91 -3.80
C ALA A 35 9.62 -6.02 -4.65
N LEU A 36 8.56 -5.35 -4.20
CA LEU A 36 7.28 -5.27 -4.91
C LEU A 36 6.88 -3.82 -5.08
N THR A 37 6.12 -3.56 -6.14
CA THR A 37 5.54 -2.25 -6.37
C THR A 37 4.01 -2.36 -6.36
N VAL A 38 3.36 -1.46 -5.63
CA VAL A 38 1.91 -1.27 -5.64
C VAL A 38 1.61 0.02 -6.39
N SER A 39 0.72 -0.04 -7.37
CA SER A 39 0.16 1.12 -8.03
C SER A 39 -1.31 1.29 -7.68
N ILE A 40 -1.74 2.53 -7.44
CA ILE A 40 -3.14 2.90 -7.18
C ILE A 40 -3.49 4.04 -8.12
N ASN A 41 -4.43 3.82 -9.05
CA ASN A 41 -4.83 4.84 -10.02
C ASN A 41 -5.92 5.77 -9.47
N GLY A 42 -6.35 6.75 -10.29
CA GLY A 42 -7.37 7.73 -9.92
C GLY A 42 -8.76 7.14 -9.63
N GLN A 43 -9.02 5.91 -10.06
CA GLN A 43 -10.26 5.16 -9.85
C GLN A 43 -10.21 4.30 -8.57
N GLY A 44 -9.04 4.19 -7.95
CA GLY A 44 -8.82 3.36 -6.77
C GLY A 44 -8.49 1.92 -7.10
N GLU A 45 -8.30 1.60 -8.37
CA GLU A 45 -7.82 0.29 -8.77
C GLU A 45 -6.37 0.13 -8.31
N MET A 46 -6.13 -0.96 -7.60
CA MET A 46 -4.82 -1.32 -7.09
C MET A 46 -4.21 -2.46 -7.90
N ARG A 47 -2.92 -2.36 -8.25
CA ARG A 47 -2.18 -3.45 -8.89
C ARG A 47 -0.84 -3.68 -8.18
N LYS A 48 -0.53 -4.95 -7.95
CA LYS A 48 0.78 -5.41 -7.47
C LYS A 48 1.60 -5.91 -8.65
N THR A 49 2.84 -5.46 -8.73
CA THR A 49 3.83 -5.94 -9.70
C THR A 49 5.14 -6.28 -9.00
N ALA A 50 6.03 -6.99 -9.70
CA ALA A 50 7.45 -7.00 -9.33
C ALA A 50 7.98 -5.55 -9.32
N ALA A 51 9.13 -5.34 -8.67
CA ALA A 51 9.78 -4.04 -8.57
C ALA A 51 9.81 -3.31 -9.92
N SER A 52 9.12 -2.17 -9.99
CA SER A 52 9.09 -1.34 -11.19
C SER A 52 10.41 -0.59 -11.36
N LYS A 53 10.85 -0.43 -12.61
CA LYS A 53 11.97 0.48 -12.96
C LYS A 53 11.53 1.96 -12.98
N GLU A 54 10.23 2.22 -12.93
CA GLU A 54 9.70 3.58 -12.88
C GLU A 54 9.98 4.23 -11.53
N LYS A 55 10.16 5.56 -11.56
CA LYS A 55 10.39 6.34 -10.35
C LYS A 55 9.15 6.29 -9.45
N SER A 56 9.26 5.60 -8.33
CA SER A 56 8.19 5.52 -7.33
C SER A 56 7.99 6.87 -6.63
N ASN A 57 6.75 7.16 -6.24
CA ASN A 57 6.44 8.31 -5.39
C ASN A 57 6.94 8.09 -3.96
N LEU A 58 6.93 6.83 -3.52
CA LEU A 58 7.44 6.37 -2.23
C LEU A 58 8.23 5.08 -2.42
N THR A 59 9.31 4.95 -1.65
CA THR A 59 10.04 3.70 -1.49
C THR A 59 10.22 3.44 0.00
N PHE A 60 9.73 2.30 0.47
CA PHE A 60 9.91 1.81 1.83
C PHE A 60 11.04 0.79 1.86
N TYR A 61 11.85 0.85 2.91
CA TYR A 61 12.93 -0.09 3.18
C TYR A 61 12.76 -0.63 4.59
N GLY A 62 12.81 -1.95 4.76
CA GLY A 62 12.72 -2.55 6.07
C GLY A 62 12.63 -4.06 6.01
N ASN A 63 12.34 -4.66 7.16
CA ASN A 63 12.18 -6.09 7.26
C ASN A 63 10.95 -6.57 6.46
N GLN A 64 11.10 -7.70 5.75
CA GLN A 64 10.07 -8.27 4.89
C GLN A 64 8.77 -8.56 5.66
N THR A 65 8.88 -9.11 6.88
CA THR A 65 7.72 -9.46 7.71
C THR A 65 6.93 -8.22 8.14
N GLU A 66 7.61 -7.15 8.51
CA GLU A 66 6.95 -5.88 8.91
C GLU A 66 6.25 -5.21 7.71
N ILE A 67 6.85 -5.29 6.52
CA ILE A 67 6.20 -4.85 5.27
C ILE A 67 4.94 -5.67 5.02
N ILE A 68 4.99 -6.99 5.17
CA ILE A 68 3.83 -7.87 5.00
C ILE A 68 2.72 -7.50 6.00
N HIS A 69 3.04 -7.39 7.29
CA HIS A 69 2.08 -6.97 8.33
C HIS A 69 1.44 -5.61 8.02
N LEU A 70 2.23 -4.64 7.52
CA LEU A 70 1.70 -3.35 7.08
C LEU A 70 0.69 -3.51 5.94
N LEU A 71 1.03 -4.29 4.92
CA LEU A 71 0.20 -4.50 3.74
C LEU A 71 -1.10 -5.26 4.07
N HIS A 72 -1.10 -6.08 5.12
CA HIS A 72 -2.29 -6.76 5.65
C HIS A 72 -3.09 -5.91 6.66
N GLY A 73 -2.55 -4.79 7.13
CA GLY A 73 -3.20 -3.92 8.12
C GLY A 73 -2.99 -4.34 9.57
N ASP A 74 -2.14 -5.33 9.83
CA ASP A 74 -1.83 -5.83 11.19
C ASP A 74 -1.06 -4.82 12.03
N VAL A 75 -0.33 -3.91 11.38
CA VAL A 75 0.43 -2.83 12.02
C VAL A 75 0.29 -1.54 11.23
N SER A 76 0.17 -0.41 11.93
CA SER A 76 0.08 0.89 11.27
C SER A 76 1.44 1.39 10.79
N LEU A 77 1.43 2.09 9.65
CA LEU A 77 2.64 2.67 9.05
C LEU A 77 3.33 3.64 10.01
N GLN A 78 2.57 4.48 10.71
CA GLN A 78 3.12 5.39 11.72
C GLN A 78 3.94 4.65 12.79
N LYS A 79 3.46 3.52 13.32
CA LYS A 79 4.18 2.74 14.34
C LYS A 79 5.49 2.18 13.79
N LEU A 80 5.50 1.69 12.54
CA LEU A 80 6.70 1.16 11.91
C LEU A 80 7.76 2.24 11.63
N ILE A 81 7.34 3.45 11.24
CA ILE A 81 8.25 4.58 11.04
C ILE A 81 8.81 5.06 12.39
N GLN A 82 7.96 5.24 13.40
CA GLN A 82 8.38 5.71 14.73
C GLN A 82 9.33 4.74 15.44
N SER A 83 9.12 3.43 15.27
CA SER A 83 10.02 2.40 15.80
C SER A 83 11.30 2.22 14.97
N GLY A 84 11.43 2.91 13.83
CA GLY A 84 12.58 2.79 12.93
C GLY A 84 12.64 1.49 12.13
N LYS A 85 11.60 0.65 12.20
CA LYS A 85 11.50 -0.63 11.49
C LYS A 85 11.28 -0.47 9.98
N LEU A 86 10.64 0.64 9.58
CA LEU A 86 10.55 1.07 8.19
C LEU A 86 11.20 2.43 8.00
N LYS A 87 12.04 2.54 6.97
CA LYS A 87 12.52 3.80 6.43
C LYS A 87 11.75 4.14 5.17
N VAL A 88 11.47 5.41 4.96
CA VAL A 88 10.73 5.88 3.78
C VAL A 88 11.54 6.94 3.04
N LYS A 89 11.55 6.85 1.71
CA LYS A 89 12.07 7.86 0.79
C LYS A 89 10.98 8.25 -0.19
N GLY A 90 10.83 9.55 -0.46
CA GLY A 90 9.89 10.02 -1.47
C GLY A 90 9.12 11.26 -1.05
N SER A 91 7.93 11.44 -1.63
CA SER A 91 7.11 12.61 -1.38
C SER A 91 6.36 12.52 -0.05
N PHE A 92 6.52 13.52 0.82
CA PHE A 92 5.74 13.61 2.06
C PHE A 92 4.23 13.66 1.81
N ARG A 93 3.78 14.36 0.77
CA ARG A 93 2.37 14.37 0.36
C ARG A 93 1.86 12.99 -0.05
N ALA A 94 2.70 12.20 -0.72
CA ALA A 94 2.37 10.83 -1.06
C ALA A 94 2.30 9.95 0.20
N LEU A 95 3.17 10.18 1.18
CA LEU A 95 3.15 9.46 2.46
C LEU A 95 1.84 9.70 3.22
N LEU A 96 1.42 10.96 3.36
CA LEU A 96 0.14 11.30 3.98
C LEU A 96 -1.05 10.65 3.27
N LYS A 97 -1.00 10.62 1.92
CA LYS A 97 -2.02 9.97 1.11
C LYS A 97 -2.07 8.46 1.38
N LEU A 98 -0.92 7.81 1.41
CA LEU A 98 -0.82 6.38 1.70
C LEU A 98 -1.35 6.04 3.10
N GLU A 99 -0.99 6.82 4.12
CA GLU A 99 -1.50 6.63 5.49
C GLU A 99 -3.04 6.66 5.50
N ALA A 100 -3.64 7.67 4.86
CA ALA A 100 -5.09 7.81 4.79
C ALA A 100 -5.74 6.63 4.06
N ILE A 101 -5.15 6.16 2.96
CA ILE A 101 -5.64 4.98 2.23
C ILE A 101 -5.58 3.75 3.14
N LEU A 102 -4.43 3.44 3.75
CA LEU A 102 -4.26 2.28 4.62
C LEU A 102 -5.22 2.29 5.81
N TRP A 103 -5.51 3.46 6.37
CA TRP A 103 -6.47 3.63 7.45
C TRP A 103 -7.91 3.37 7.00
N LEU A 104 -8.31 3.88 5.82
CA LEU A 104 -9.65 3.69 5.26
C LEU A 104 -9.91 2.28 4.75
N THR A 105 -8.87 1.57 4.30
CA THR A 105 -8.98 0.20 3.77
C THR A 105 -8.61 -0.87 4.80
N ASN A 106 -8.04 -0.47 5.95
CA ASN A 106 -7.49 -1.35 6.97
C ASN A 106 -6.47 -2.34 6.37
N GLY A 107 -5.46 -1.79 5.69
CA GLY A 107 -4.49 -2.55 4.89
C GLY A 107 -4.90 -2.71 3.42
N PHE A 108 -3.99 -3.20 2.59
CA PHE A 108 -4.25 -3.44 1.15
C PHE A 108 -4.77 -4.84 0.85
N PHE A 109 -4.30 -5.84 1.59
CA PHE A 109 -4.63 -7.24 1.35
C PHE A 109 -5.30 -7.78 2.61
N GLN A 110 -6.62 -7.70 2.69
CA GLN A 110 -7.30 -8.42 3.76
C GLN A 110 -7.32 -9.91 3.44
N ALA A 111 -6.93 -10.75 4.40
CA ALA A 111 -7.32 -12.14 4.37
C ALA A 111 -8.85 -12.17 4.52
N VAL A 112 -9.54 -12.67 3.50
CA VAL A 112 -10.99 -12.88 3.57
C VAL A 112 -11.24 -13.96 4.62
N SER A 113 -11.46 -13.55 5.87
CA SER A 113 -12.17 -14.40 6.80
C SER A 113 -13.60 -14.45 6.28
N LYS A 114 -13.91 -15.49 5.50
CA LYS A 114 -15.29 -15.89 5.28
C LYS A 114 -15.87 -16.07 6.68
N ARG A 115 -16.69 -15.12 7.13
CA ARG A 115 -17.50 -15.35 8.33
C ARG A 115 -18.30 -16.64 8.08
N PRO A 116 -18.37 -17.55 9.06
CA PRO A 116 -19.18 -18.75 8.94
C PRO A 116 -20.65 -18.42 8.70
#